data_AF-A0A060Z1Q4-F1
#
_entry.id   AF-A0A060Z1Q4-F1
#
_cell.length_a   1.000
_cell.length_b   1.000
_cell.length_c   1.000
_cell.angle_alpha   90.00
_cell.angle_beta   90.00
_cell.angle_gamma   90.00
#
_symmetry.space_group_name_H-M   'P 1'
#
loop_
_entity.id
_entity.type
_entity.pdbx_description
1 polymer ?
#
loop_
_entity_poly.entity_id
_entity_poly.type
_entity_poly.pdbx_seq_one_letter_code
_entity_poly.pdbx_strand_id
1 'polypeptide(L)'
;MNGDSGGHSNEVLSAEASTEPSTDLETTATAQLHQRDNSLENIYNLYAISCHSGIMGGGHYVTYAKNPNNKWYCYNDSSCKEVHSEEMDTDSAYILFYEQKGVDFSQFLPKTDGKKMADTTSMDEDFESDYKKYCVLQ
;
A
#
# COMPACT_ATOMS: atom_id res chain seq x y z
N MET A 1 -7.67 -41.03 51.01
CA MET A 1 -8.37 -42.33 50.91
C MET A 1 -9.84 -42.06 51.20
N ASN A 2 -10.58 -41.68 50.16
CA ASN A 2 -11.64 -42.46 49.50
C ASN A 2 -12.99 -42.23 50.20
N GLY A 3 -13.87 -41.43 49.61
CA GLY A 3 -14.97 -41.85 48.71
C GLY A 3 -16.28 -41.36 49.36
N ASP A 4 -17.44 -41.21 48.75
CA ASP A 4 -18.01 -41.50 47.43
C ASP A 4 -19.44 -40.84 47.44
N SER A 5 -20.01 -40.63 46.25
CA SER A 5 -21.43 -40.53 45.79
C SER A 5 -22.57 -40.16 46.78
N GLY A 6 -23.67 -39.51 46.41
CA GLY A 6 -24.31 -39.08 45.16
C GLY A 6 -25.57 -38.25 45.55
N GLY A 7 -25.98 -37.25 44.76
CA GLY A 7 -27.15 -37.35 43.88
C GLY A 7 -28.42 -36.77 44.51
N HIS A 8 -29.10 -35.84 43.81
CA HIS A 8 -30.56 -35.72 43.58
C HIS A 8 -30.87 -34.37 42.90
N SER A 9 -31.98 -34.37 42.17
CA SER A 9 -32.28 -33.63 40.94
C SER A 9 -33.14 -32.36 41.08
N ASN A 10 -33.02 -31.49 40.07
CA ASN A 10 -34.00 -30.62 39.40
C ASN A 10 -34.82 -29.59 40.20
N GLU A 11 -34.70 -28.32 39.79
CA GLU A 11 -35.87 -27.46 39.48
C GLU A 11 -35.51 -26.39 38.43
N VAL A 12 -36.47 -26.16 37.52
CA VAL A 12 -36.42 -25.28 36.34
C VAL A 12 -37.07 -23.95 36.73
N LEU A 13 -36.44 -22.80 36.50
CA LEU A 13 -37.15 -21.52 36.45
C LEU A 13 -36.53 -20.57 35.40
N SER A 14 -37.29 -20.34 34.33
CA SER A 14 -37.12 -19.27 33.36
C SER A 14 -37.29 -17.89 33.99
N ALA A 15 -36.54 -16.90 33.52
CA ALA A 15 -36.96 -15.51 33.58
C ALA A 15 -36.34 -14.74 32.40
N GLU A 16 -37.16 -14.44 31.41
CA GLU A 16 -36.88 -13.41 30.43
C GLU A 16 -37.09 -12.04 31.08
N ALA A 17 -36.20 -11.09 30.82
CA ALA A 17 -36.46 -9.68 31.05
C ALA A 17 -35.83 -8.87 29.92
N SER A 18 -36.70 -8.50 28.99
CA SER A 18 -36.46 -7.54 27.92
C SER A 18 -36.06 -6.18 28.51
N THR A 19 -35.04 -5.53 27.95
CA THR A 19 -34.85 -4.09 28.08
C THR A 19 -34.40 -3.55 26.73
N GLU A 20 -35.24 -2.65 26.21
CA GLU A 20 -35.19 -1.96 24.92
C GLU A 20 -33.93 -1.08 24.74
N PRO A 21 -33.55 -0.75 23.49
CA PRO A 21 -32.23 -0.20 23.15
C PRO A 21 -32.17 1.32 23.37
N SER A 22 -31.19 1.80 24.12
CA SER A 22 -30.83 3.23 24.12
C SER A 22 -29.96 3.54 22.91
N THR A 23 -30.43 4.49 22.11
CA THR A 23 -29.82 4.99 20.88
C THR A 23 -28.55 5.79 21.17
N ASP A 24 -27.39 5.15 21.10
CA ASP A 24 -26.11 5.87 21.05
C ASP A 24 -25.62 5.92 19.61
N LEU A 25 -25.75 7.13 19.06
CA LEU A 25 -25.39 7.59 17.72
C LEU A 25 -23.86 7.60 17.46
N GLU A 26 -23.11 6.69 18.08
CA GLU A 26 -21.67 6.55 17.91
C GLU A 26 -21.26 5.16 17.36
N THR A 27 -22.14 4.16 17.37
CA THR A 27 -21.82 2.82 16.85
C THR A 27 -21.93 2.72 15.32
N THR A 28 -22.59 3.67 14.65
CA THR A 28 -22.78 3.62 13.20
C THR A 28 -21.55 4.08 12.42
N ALA A 29 -20.69 4.91 13.00
CA ALA A 29 -19.47 5.38 12.35
C ALA A 29 -18.39 4.27 12.24
N THR A 30 -18.36 3.34 13.19
CA THR A 30 -17.43 2.21 13.19
C THR A 30 -17.95 1.00 12.39
N ALA A 31 -19.27 0.85 12.28
CA ALA A 31 -19.89 -0.21 11.48
C ALA A 31 -19.82 0.05 9.96
N GLN A 32 -19.73 1.32 9.52
CA GLN A 32 -19.66 1.68 8.10
C GLN A 32 -18.27 1.52 7.47
N LEU A 33 -17.21 1.33 8.27
CA LEU A 33 -15.86 1.06 7.75
C LEU A 33 -15.65 -0.40 7.34
N HIS A 34 -16.58 -1.30 7.66
CA HIS A 34 -16.46 -2.73 7.37
C HIS A 34 -17.25 -3.21 6.14
N GLN A 35 -17.89 -2.33 5.38
CA GLN A 35 -18.67 -2.71 4.17
C GLN A 35 -18.03 -2.21 2.86
N ARG A 36 -16.73 -2.48 2.70
CA ARG A 36 -16.12 -2.71 1.39
C ARG A 36 -15.60 -4.14 1.35
N ASP A 37 -16.51 -5.10 1.23
CA ASP A 37 -16.12 -6.48 0.94
C ASP A 37 -15.75 -6.62 -0.53
N ASN A 38 -14.58 -6.08 -0.86
CA ASN A 38 -13.61 -6.71 -1.73
C ASN A 38 -12.44 -6.97 -0.78
N SER A 39 -12.54 -8.04 0.02
CA SER A 39 -11.55 -8.41 1.05
C SER A 39 -10.23 -8.86 0.41
N LEU A 40 -9.54 -7.93 -0.26
CA LEU A 40 -8.16 -8.11 -0.66
C LEU A 40 -7.34 -8.33 0.61
N GLU A 41 -6.57 -9.41 0.62
CA GLU A 41 -5.63 -9.67 1.70
C GLU A 41 -4.66 -8.47 1.81
N ASN A 42 -4.33 -8.08 3.04
CA ASN A 42 -3.37 -7.01 3.33
C ASN A 42 -1.93 -7.49 3.10
N ILE A 43 -1.65 -7.99 1.91
CA ILE A 43 -0.34 -8.45 1.47
C ILE A 43 0.28 -7.40 0.58
N TYR A 44 1.53 -7.05 0.90
CA TYR A 44 2.25 -5.99 0.21
C TYR A 44 3.58 -6.50 -0.34
N ASN A 45 3.95 -6.04 -1.53
CA ASN A 45 5.29 -6.23 -2.08
C ASN A 45 6.09 -4.95 -1.89
N LEU A 46 7.31 -5.07 -1.35
CA LEU A 46 8.28 -3.99 -1.41
C LEU A 46 8.76 -3.83 -2.86
N TYR A 47 8.71 -2.60 -3.39
CA TYR A 47 9.17 -2.32 -4.75
C TYR A 47 10.16 -1.16 -4.84
N ALA A 48 10.29 -0.32 -3.80
CA ALA A 48 11.38 0.65 -3.72
C ALA A 48 11.78 0.96 -2.28
N ILE A 49 13.05 1.34 -2.10
CA ILE A 49 13.69 1.72 -0.84
C ILE A 49 14.46 3.00 -1.12
N SER A 50 14.14 4.09 -0.41
CA SER A 50 14.98 5.28 -0.38
C SER A 50 15.88 5.21 0.85
N CYS A 51 17.18 5.21 0.62
CA CYS A 51 18.20 5.17 1.65
C CYS A 51 18.79 6.55 1.87
N HIS A 52 19.11 6.87 3.13
CA HIS A 52 19.77 8.12 3.50
C HIS A 52 21.10 7.83 4.20
N SER A 53 22.17 8.39 3.67
CA SER A 53 23.49 8.37 4.30
C SER A 53 23.87 9.78 4.72
N GLY A 54 24.11 10.00 6.02
CA GLY A 54 24.50 11.32 6.52
C GLY A 54 23.91 11.62 7.90
N ILE A 55 23.81 12.92 8.20
CA ILE A 55 23.30 13.45 9.47
C ILE A 55 22.05 14.31 9.23
N MET A 56 21.41 14.77 10.30
CA MET A 56 20.19 15.57 10.19
C MET A 56 20.39 16.89 9.42
N GLY A 57 21.59 17.45 9.43
CA GLY A 57 21.93 18.69 8.72
C GLY A 57 22.31 18.51 7.24
N GLY A 58 22.40 17.27 6.76
CA GLY A 58 22.79 16.98 5.39
C GLY A 58 23.24 15.54 5.20
N GLY A 59 23.05 15.05 3.98
CA GLY A 59 23.38 13.70 3.58
C GLY A 59 23.09 13.49 2.11
N HIS A 60 23.12 12.22 1.71
CA HIS A 60 22.87 11.80 0.34
C HIS A 60 21.79 10.74 0.30
N TYR A 61 20.88 10.89 -0.66
CA TYR A 61 19.81 9.94 -0.90
C TYR A 61 20.11 9.10 -2.14
N VAL A 62 19.96 7.80 -2.00
CA VAL A 62 20.03 6.83 -3.09
C VAL A 62 18.78 5.97 -3.03
N THR A 63 18.26 5.55 -4.17
CA THR A 63 17.05 4.73 -4.23
C THR A 63 17.33 3.39 -4.88
N TYR A 64 16.92 2.31 -4.22
CA TYR A 64 16.80 1.00 -4.83
C TYR A 64 15.35 0.82 -5.29
N ALA A 65 15.11 0.52 -6.56
CA ALA A 65 13.76 0.25 -7.04
C ALA A 65 13.72 -0.95 -7.99
N LYS A 66 12.64 -1.71 -7.90
CA LYS A 66 12.35 -2.86 -8.75
C LYS A 66 11.68 -2.39 -10.03
N ASN A 67 12.31 -2.67 -11.16
CA ASN A 67 11.81 -2.33 -12.48
C ASN A 67 10.79 -3.40 -12.96
N PRO A 68 9.89 -3.14 -13.93
CA PRO A 68 8.93 -4.14 -14.42
C PRO A 68 9.55 -5.41 -14.99
N ASN A 69 10.83 -5.37 -15.36
CA ASN A 69 11.62 -6.55 -15.73
C ASN A 69 11.99 -7.46 -14.52
N ASN A 70 11.46 -7.16 -13.33
CA ASN A 70 11.69 -7.83 -12.06
C ASN A 70 13.12 -7.75 -11.50
N LYS A 71 13.98 -6.90 -12.05
CA LYS A 71 15.34 -6.65 -11.55
C LYS A 71 15.36 -5.39 -10.70
N TRP A 72 16.27 -5.35 -9.76
CA TRP A 72 16.50 -4.19 -8.93
C TRP A 72 17.59 -3.30 -9.49
N TYR A 73 17.42 -2.01 -9.30
CA TYR A 73 18.37 -1.00 -9.73
C TYR A 73 18.64 -0.02 -8.61
N CYS A 74 19.90 0.38 -8.48
CA CYS A 74 20.36 1.49 -7.67
C CYS A 74 20.38 2.76 -8.53
N TYR A 75 19.56 3.73 -8.14
CA TYR A 75 19.47 5.06 -8.72
C TYR A 75 20.18 6.04 -7.80
N ASN A 76 21.34 6.50 -8.25
CA ASN A 76 22.20 7.45 -7.54
C ASN A 76 22.45 8.64 -8.46
N ASP A 77 21.67 9.72 -8.27
CA ASP A 77 21.65 10.90 -9.13
C ASP A 77 21.52 10.52 -10.62
N SER A 78 22.53 10.82 -11.42
CA SER A 78 22.56 10.51 -12.86
C SER A 78 22.98 9.07 -13.18
N SER A 79 23.30 8.25 -12.18
CA SER A 79 23.75 6.86 -12.35
C SER A 79 22.63 5.88 -12.06
N CYS A 80 22.43 4.91 -12.96
CA CYS A 80 21.54 3.77 -12.78
C CYS A 80 22.32 2.48 -13.00
N LYS A 81 22.26 1.56 -12.04
CA LYS A 81 22.96 0.26 -12.09
C LYS A 81 22.07 -0.86 -11.60
N GLU A 82 22.03 -1.97 -12.32
CA GLU A 82 21.39 -3.19 -11.83
C GLU A 82 22.12 -3.70 -10.59
N VAL A 83 21.38 -4.15 -9.59
CA VAL A 83 21.91 -4.70 -8.32
C VAL A 83 21.11 -5.94 -7.91
N HIS A 84 21.76 -6.83 -7.17
CA HIS A 84 21.09 -7.96 -6.52
C HIS A 84 20.53 -7.56 -5.15
N SER A 85 19.56 -8.32 -4.62
CA SER A 85 18.93 -8.05 -3.32
C SER A 85 19.93 -8.05 -2.17
N GLU A 86 20.98 -8.86 -2.27
CA GLU A 86 22.00 -9.00 -1.24
C GLU A 86 23.02 -7.84 -1.23
N GLU A 87 23.04 -7.04 -2.30
CA GLU A 87 23.95 -5.90 -2.48
C GLU A 87 23.34 -4.57 -2.01
N MET A 88 22.06 -4.59 -1.65
CA MET A 88 21.35 -3.39 -1.19
C MET A 88 21.74 -3.07 0.25
N ASP A 89 22.11 -1.81 0.49
CA ASP A 89 22.29 -1.31 1.85
C ASP A 89 20.91 -1.02 2.47
N THR A 90 20.35 -2.03 3.13
CA THR A 90 19.05 -1.94 3.81
C THR A 90 19.14 -1.30 5.19
N ASP A 91 20.34 -1.22 5.78
CA ASP A 91 20.54 -0.62 7.10
C ASP A 91 20.37 0.91 7.06
N SER A 92 20.59 1.54 5.90
CA SER A 92 20.36 2.97 5.68
C SER A 92 18.95 3.29 5.14
N ALA A 93 18.04 2.31 5.11
CA ALA A 93 16.67 2.50 4.64
C ALA A 93 15.93 3.58 5.45
N TYR A 94 15.40 4.58 4.76
CA TYR A 94 14.68 5.71 5.36
C TYR A 94 13.20 5.73 4.97
N ILE A 95 12.88 5.51 3.69
CA ILE A 95 11.49 5.41 3.19
C ILE A 95 11.32 4.11 2.41
N LEU A 96 10.25 3.38 2.72
CA LEU A 96 9.91 2.13 2.06
C LEU A 96 8.62 2.29 1.25
N PHE A 97 8.65 1.84 0.00
CA PHE A 97 7.50 1.89 -0.90
C PHE A 97 6.97 0.49 -1.16
N TYR A 98 5.68 0.32 -0.86
CA TYR A 98 4.97 -0.94 -0.95
C TYR A 98 3.76 -0.82 -1.87
N GLU A 99 3.50 -1.86 -2.66
CA GLU A 99 2.26 -2.03 -3.43
C GLU A 99 1.42 -3.14 -2.81
N GLN A 100 0.11 -2.94 -2.72
CA GLN A 100 -0.80 -3.97 -2.23
C GLN A 100 -1.11 -4.96 -3.35
N LYS A 101 -1.04 -6.26 -3.04
CA LYS A 101 -1.40 -7.31 -3.99
C LYS A 101 -2.89 -7.32 -4.28
N GLY A 102 -3.23 -7.60 -5.53
CA GLY A 102 -4.63 -7.77 -5.97
C GLY A 102 -5.40 -6.47 -6.14
N VAL A 103 -4.76 -5.31 -6.00
CA VAL A 103 -5.39 -4.02 -6.28
C VAL A 103 -5.51 -3.82 -7.78
N ASP A 104 -6.73 -3.60 -8.25
CA ASP A 104 -6.97 -3.10 -9.59
C ASP A 104 -6.63 -1.60 -9.65
N PHE A 105 -5.49 -1.24 -10.22
CA PHE A 105 -5.06 0.15 -10.34
C PHE A 105 -5.89 0.97 -11.33
N SER A 106 -6.60 0.32 -12.26
CA SER A 106 -7.37 1.00 -13.31
C SER A 106 -8.47 1.89 -12.72
N GLN A 107 -8.97 1.55 -11.53
CA GLN A 107 -9.97 2.35 -10.82
C GLN A 107 -9.41 3.69 -10.27
N PHE A 108 -8.08 3.79 -10.08
CA PHE A 108 -7.41 4.97 -9.53
C PHE A 108 -6.67 5.79 -10.58
N LEU A 109 -6.37 5.19 -11.73
CA LEU A 109 -5.74 5.89 -12.83
C LEU A 109 -6.73 6.85 -13.51
N PRO A 110 -6.26 8.01 -14.00
CA PRO A 110 -7.10 8.90 -14.78
C PRO A 110 -7.58 8.20 -16.05
N LYS A 111 -8.87 8.35 -16.37
CA LYS A 111 -9.42 7.86 -17.63
C LYS A 111 -8.83 8.68 -18.79
N THR A 112 -7.96 8.06 -19.57
CA THR A 112 -7.30 8.67 -20.74
C THR A 112 -7.98 8.30 -22.05
N ASP A 113 -9.00 7.44 -22.04
CA ASP A 113 -9.74 7.02 -23.22
C ASP A 113 -10.25 8.23 -24.02
N GLY A 114 -9.90 8.28 -25.31
CA GLY A 114 -10.34 9.31 -26.23
C GLY A 114 -9.67 10.69 -26.07
N LYS A 115 -8.76 10.88 -25.10
CA LYS A 115 -7.92 12.07 -25.07
C LYS A 115 -6.78 11.91 -26.06
N LYS A 116 -6.86 12.62 -27.19
CA LYS A 116 -5.68 12.84 -28.03
C LYS A 116 -4.63 13.56 -27.17
N MET A 117 -3.39 13.07 -27.24
CA MET A 117 -2.24 13.81 -26.74
C MET A 117 -2.26 15.22 -27.38
N ALA A 118 -1.74 16.21 -26.66
CA ALA A 118 -1.64 17.57 -27.20
C ALA A 118 -0.98 17.51 -28.58
N ASP A 119 -1.60 18.16 -29.57
CA ASP A 119 -1.05 18.22 -30.92
C ASP A 119 0.18 19.13 -30.91
N THR A 120 1.36 18.53 -30.92
CA THR A 120 2.65 19.24 -30.92
C THR A 120 3.16 19.53 -32.33
N THR A 121 2.41 19.20 -33.39
CA THR A 121 2.88 19.40 -34.77
C THR A 121 3.08 20.87 -35.15
N SER A 122 2.57 21.80 -34.35
CA SER A 122 2.76 23.25 -34.51
C SER A 122 3.94 23.81 -33.72
N MET A 123 4.67 22.98 -32.96
CA MET A 123 5.82 23.38 -32.17
C MET A 123 7.11 23.24 -32.98
N ASP A 124 8.06 24.17 -32.78
CA ASP A 124 9.38 24.08 -33.40
C ASP A 124 10.11 22.78 -32.98
N GLU A 125 10.90 22.19 -33.88
CA GLU A 125 11.55 20.88 -33.68
C GLU A 125 12.40 20.82 -32.39
N ASP A 126 13.01 21.94 -32.00
CA ASP A 126 13.78 22.06 -30.77
C ASP A 126 12.89 21.92 -29.52
N PHE A 127 11.70 22.54 -29.53
CA PHE A 127 10.73 22.45 -28.44
C PHE A 127 10.07 21.07 -28.35
N GLU A 128 9.80 20.43 -29.49
CA GLU A 128 9.29 19.06 -29.53
C GLU A 128 10.31 18.07 -28.93
N SER A 129 11.59 18.26 -29.24
CA SER A 129 12.68 17.42 -28.71
C SER A 129 12.80 17.53 -27.19
N ASP A 130 12.63 18.74 -26.65
CA ASP A 130 12.66 18.98 -25.21
C ASP A 130 11.38 18.47 -24.53
N TYR A 131 10.21 18.72 -25.12
CA TYR A 131 8.94 18.22 -24.59
C TYR A 131 8.89 16.69 -24.50
N LYS A 132 9.44 15.99 -25.52
CA LYS A 132 9.58 14.53 -25.50
C LYS A 132 10.52 14.01 -24.41
N LYS A 133 11.50 14.81 -23.95
CA LYS A 133 12.33 14.45 -22.79
C LYS A 133 11.57 14.57 -21.46
N TYR A 134 10.56 15.42 -21.38
CA TYR A 134 9.86 15.71 -20.12
C TYR A 134 8.74 14.72 -19.77
N CYS A 135 8.15 14.03 -20.73
CA CYS A 135 6.95 13.24 -20.49
C CYS A 135 6.86 12.00 -21.39
N VAL A 136 7.51 10.92 -20.98
CA VAL A 136 7.13 9.58 -21.41
C VAL A 136 6.92 8.73 -20.17
N LEU A 137 5.67 8.36 -19.90
CA LEU A 137 5.38 7.26 -18.98
C LEU A 137 5.90 6.00 -19.68
N GLN A 138 6.92 5.39 -19.09
CA GLN A 138 7.55 4.17 -19.60
C GLN A 138 6.83 2.93 -19.08
#